data_AF-A0A4Q5S603-F1
#
_entry.id   AF-A0A4Q5S603-F1
#
_cell.length_a   1.000
_cell.length_b   1.000
_cell.length_c   1.000
_cell.angle_alpha   90.00
_cell.angle_beta   90.00
_cell.angle_gamma   90.00
#
_symmetry.space_group_name_H-M   'P 1'
#
loop_
_entity.id
_entity.type
_entity.pdbx_description
1 polymer ?
#
loop_
_entity_poly.entity_id
_entity_poly.type
_entity_poly.pdbx_seq_one_letter_code
_entity_poly.pdbx_strand_id
1 'polypeptide(L)' 'MNTRGLQTIIFLIISNTFMTFAWYGHLKFKEFSWGKNLSLISIILISWGLAFFEYLFQVPANRLGFK' A
#
# COMPACT_ATOMS: atom_id res chain seq x y z
N MET A 1 -26.79 2.67 -6.55
CA MET A 1 -25.62 2.09 -5.86
C MET A 1 -25.58 2.63 -4.45
N ASN A 2 -25.47 1.76 -3.44
CA ASN A 2 -25.34 2.17 -2.04
C ASN A 2 -24.01 2.92 -1.89
N THR A 3 -24.03 4.20 -1.52
CA THR A 3 -22.86 5.08 -1.48
C THR A 3 -21.69 4.48 -0.68
N ARG A 4 -22.01 3.66 0.33
CA ARG A 4 -21.06 2.92 1.16
C ARG A 4 -20.25 1.89 0.37
N GLY A 5 -20.88 1.14 -0.54
CA GLY A 5 -20.20 0.13 -1.36
C GLY A 5 -19.19 0.76 -2.32
N LEU A 6 -19.53 1.90 -2.91
CA LEU A 6 -18.60 2.64 -3.78
C LEU A 6 -17.40 3.18 -2.99
N GLN A 7 -17.63 3.67 -1.77
CA GLN A 7 -16.55 4.11 -0.87
C GLN A 7 -15.62 2.95 -0.48
N THR A 8 -16.17 1.77 -0.16
CA THR A 8 -15.37 0.57 0.12
C THR A 8 -14.49 0.19 -1.06
N ILE A 9 -15.03 0.19 -2.28
CA ILE A 9 -14.27 -0.13 -3.50
C ILE A 9 -13.11 0.86 -3.68
N ILE A 10 -13.36 2.17 -3.54
CA ILE A 10 -12.32 3.19 -3.68
C ILE A 10 -11.21 2.99 -2.63
N PHE A 11 -11.56 2.76 -1.36
CA PHE A 11 -10.56 2.54 -0.33
C PHE A 11 -9.77 1.25 -0.52
N LEU A 12 -10.39 0.17 -1.03
CA LEU A 12 -9.68 -1.06 -1.38
C LEU A 12 -8.71 -0.85 -2.55
N ILE A 13 -9.10 -0.08 -3.57
CA ILE A 13 -8.22 0.26 -4.69
C ILE A 13 -6.99 1.04 -4.19
N ILE A 14 -7.22 2.05 -3.34
CA ILE A 14 -6.13 2.84 -2.74
C ILE A 14 -5.21 1.93 -1.92
N SER A 15 -5.78 1.08 -1.05
CA SER A 15 -5.03 0.12 -0.24
C SER A 15 -4.16 -0.81 -1.11
N ASN A 16 -4.76 -1.43 -2.13
CA ASN A 16 -4.08 -2.38 -3.00
C ASN A 16 -2.97 -1.73 -3.82
N THR A 17 -3.12 -0.44 -4.15
CA THR A 17 -2.08 0.36 -4.80
C THR A 17 -0.84 0.49 -3.90
N PHE A 18 -1.01 0.80 -2.61
CA PHE A 18 0.10 0.87 -1.65
C PHE A 18 0.79 -0.48 -1.46
N MET A 19 0.03 -1.59 -1.40
CA MET A 19 0.62 -2.93 -1.32
C MET A 19 1.47 -3.22 -2.57
N THR A 20 0.93 -2.96 -3.76
CA THR A 20 1.63 -3.18 -5.03
C THR A 20 2.93 -2.37 -5.09
N PHE A 21 2.91 -1.12 -4.61
CA PHE A 21 4.13 -0.32 -4.50
C PHE A 21 5.13 -0.86 -3.47
N ALA A 22 4.68 -1.36 -2.32
CA ALA A 22 5.58 -1.96 -1.33
C ALA A 22 6.26 -3.22 -1.87
N TRP A 23 5.49 -4.07 -2.57
CA TRP A 23 5.96 -5.34 -3.14
C TRP A 23 6.90 -5.14 -4.33
N TYR A 24 6.46 -4.41 -5.36
CA TYR A 24 7.27 -4.15 -6.54
C TYR A 24 8.38 -3.15 -6.27
N GLY A 25 8.18 -2.17 -5.38
CA GLY A 25 9.20 -1.23 -4.97
C GLY A 25 10.41 -1.96 -4.42
N HIS A 26 10.23 -2.85 -3.44
CA HIS A 26 11.32 -3.67 -2.89
C HIS A 26 12.11 -4.45 -3.96
N LEU A 27 11.43 -5.08 -4.93
CA LEU A 27 12.09 -5.84 -5.99
C LEU A 27 12.84 -4.93 -6.98
N LYS A 28 12.25 -3.79 -7.32
CA LYS A 28 12.75 -2.89 -8.37
C LYS A 28 13.73 -1.84 -7.85
N PHE A 29 13.84 -1.63 -6.54
CA PHE A 29 14.82 -0.70 -5.97
C PHE A 29 16.26 -1.06 -6.34
N LYS A 30 16.58 -2.34 -6.54
CA LYS A 30 17.91 -2.75 -7.05
C LYS A 30 18.14 -2.42 -8.52
N GLU A 31 17.09 -2.33 -9.33
CA GLU A 31 17.18 -2.00 -10.77
C GLU A 31 17.18 -0.49 -11.01
N PHE A 32 16.52 0.30 -10.16
CA PHE A 32 16.56 1.75 -10.26
C PHE A 32 17.95 2.27 -9.88
N SER A 33 18.56 3.07 -10.76
CA SER A 33 19.88 3.68 -10.55
C SER A 33 19.98 4.49 -9.24
N TRP A 34 18.86 5.07 -8.78
CA TRP A 34 18.75 5.76 -7.49
C TRP A 34 18.63 4.82 -6.28
N GLY A 35 18.10 3.61 -6.46
CA GLY A 35 17.89 2.62 -5.40
C GLY A 35 19.02 1.61 -5.22
N LYS A 36 20.01 1.59 -6.13
CA LYS A 36 21.15 0.66 -6.08
C LYS A 36 21.99 0.76 -4.79
N ASN A 37 22.00 1.94 -4.15
CA ASN A 37 22.68 2.18 -2.87
C ASN A 37 21.73 2.18 -1.65
N LEU A 38 20.43 1.89 -1.83
CA LEU A 38 19.54 1.77 -0.68
C LEU A 38 19.95 0.54 0.15
N SER A 39 20.34 0.78 1.39
CA SER A 39 20.60 -0.29 2.35
C SER A 39 19.33 -1.10 2.59
N LEU A 40 19.50 -2.38 2.93
CA LEU A 40 18.42 -3.31 3.26
C LEU A 40 17.50 -2.73 4.35
N ILE A 41 18.08 -1.99 5.30
CA ILE A 41 17.35 -1.28 6.37
C ILE A 41 16.43 -0.20 5.79
N SER A 42 16.90 0.60 4.83
CA SER A 42 16.09 1.65 4.20
C SER A 42 14.90 1.04 3.44
N ILE A 43 15.11 -0.07 2.74
CA ILE A 43 14.04 -0.78 2.02
C ILE A 43 12.99 -1.29 3.01
N ILE A 44 13.41 -1.91 4.12
CA ILE A 44 12.51 -2.39 5.17
C ILE A 44 11.68 -1.23 5.74
N LEU A 45 12.30 -0.09 6.06
CA LEU A 45 11.59 1.07 6.61
C LEU A 45 10.58 1.66 5.63
N ILE A 46 10.94 1.74 4.34
CA ILE A 46 10.01 2.21 3.30
C ILE A 46 8.83 1.24 3.14
N SER A 47 9.10 -0.07 3.11
CA SER A 47 8.05 -1.09 3.02
C SER A 47 7.13 -1.06 4.24
N TRP A 48 7.65 -0.87 5.46
CA TRP A 48 6.85 -0.70 6.67
C TRP A 48 6.03 0.58 6.64
N GLY A 49 6.59 1.69 6.16
CA GLY A 49 5.86 2.94 5.98
C GLY A 49 4.69 2.78 5.00
N LEU A 50 4.93 2.14 3.85
CA LEU A 50 3.87 1.87 2.87
C LEU A 50 2.79 0.94 3.41
N ALA A 51 3.16 -0.13 4.14
CA ALA A 51 2.21 -1.04 4.78
C ALA A 51 1.36 -0.32 5.85
N PHE A 52 1.92 0.65 6.57
CA PHE A 52 1.14 1.48 7.49
C PHE A 52 0.07 2.29 6.76
N PHE A 53 0.41 2.93 5.63
CA PHE A 53 -0.56 3.67 4.83
C PHE A 53 -1.62 2.77 4.21
N GLU A 54 -1.26 1.60 3.67
CA GLU A 54 -2.21 0.57 3.24
C GLU A 54 -3.25 0.32 4.34
N TYR A 55 -2.79 0.06 5.57
CA TYR A 55 -3.65 -0.33 6.69
C TYR A 55 -4.65 0.77 7.07
N LEU A 56 -4.26 2.05 6.97
CA LEU A 56 -5.15 3.18 7.23
C LEU A 56 -6.37 3.22 6.31
N PHE A 57 -6.25 2.72 5.07
CA PHE A 57 -7.37 2.62 4.13
C PHE A 57 -8.08 1.27 4.18
N GLN A 58 -7.33 0.19 4.42
CA GLN A 58 -7.89 -1.17 4.48
C GLN A 58 -8.88 -1.37 5.62
N VAL A 59 -8.58 -0.88 6.83
CA VAL A 59 -9.45 -1.03 8.00
C VAL A 59 -10.81 -0.33 7.84
N PRO A 60 -10.89 0.96 7.45
CA PRO A 60 -12.18 1.60 7.23
C PRO A 60 -12.94 1.00 6.04
N ALA A 61 -12.24 0.60 4.96
CA ALA A 61 -12.88 -0.09 3.85
C ALA A 61 -13.60 -1.37 4.31
N ASN A 62 -12.91 -2.20 5.09
CA ASN A 62 -13.46 -3.47 5.55
C ASN A 62 -14.60 -3.27 6.56
N ARG A 63 -14.50 -2.25 7.43
CA ARG A 63 -15.59 -1.88 8.36
C ARG A 63 -16.83 -1.34 7.65
N LEU A 64 -16.65 -0.58 6.57
CA LEU A 64 -17.74 -0.05 5.76
C LEU A 64 -18.41 -1.12 4.90
N GLY A 65 -17.65 -2.12 4.43
CA GLY A 65 -18.18 -3.24 3.65
C GLY A 65 -18.87 -4.32 4.48
N PHE A 66 -18.55 -4.44 5.78
CA PHE A 66 -19.19 -5.41 6.68
C PHE A 66 -20.58 -4.98 7.18
N LYS A 67 -20.89 -3.67 7.13
CA LYS A 67 -22.19 -3.09 7.52
C LYS A 67 -23.16 -3.02 6.35
#